data_AF-A0AAN9F339-F1
#
_entry.id   AF-A0AAN9F339-F1
#
_cell.length_a   1.000
_cell.length_b   1.000
_cell.length_c   1.000
_cell.angle_alpha   90.00
_cell.angle_beta   90.00
_cell.angle_gamma   90.00
#
_symmetry.space_group_name_H-M   'P 1'
#
loop_
_entity.id
_entity.type
_entity.pdbx_description
1 polymer ?
#
loop_
_entity_poly.entity_id
_entity_poly.type
_entity_poly.pdbx_seq_one_letter_code
_entity_poly.pdbx_strand_id
1 'polypeptide(L)'
;MDKDDIVKTHCKVSVPPLPPATARRSISSKKKAEEAEAEAANDDLRFSTTSSSSCPCSSPLLPHLHGHLRFGNNLNDEWFSFFLLFHISRCFPSLSLRVWDSDGEFLLIEAALHLPRWLNLDTADHRVFIHNGDLHIIPKHRLQNPTLLDSLKSLIDFGSESKAPESVQRAVKN
;
A
#
# COMPACT_ATOMS: atom_id res chain seq x y z
N MET A 1 -11.66 -10.36 28.78
CA MET A 1 -12.06 -11.42 27.83
C MET A 1 -13.27 -10.98 27.02
N ASP A 2 -13.13 -10.30 25.90
CA ASP A 2 -12.31 -9.15 25.53
C ASP A 2 -13.10 -8.49 24.40
N LYS A 3 -13.23 -7.16 24.40
CA LYS A 3 -14.09 -6.44 23.45
C LYS A 3 -13.36 -5.95 22.21
N ASP A 4 -12.11 -6.37 22.01
CA ASP A 4 -11.22 -5.71 21.06
C ASP A 4 -10.39 -6.68 20.20
N ASP A 5 -10.90 -7.87 19.87
CA ASP A 5 -10.38 -8.67 18.73
C ASP A 5 -10.82 -8.05 17.39
N ILE A 6 -10.66 -6.73 17.26
CA ILE A 6 -10.86 -5.98 16.03
C ILE A 6 -9.50 -5.90 15.37
N VAL A 7 -9.25 -6.81 14.44
CA VAL A 7 -8.12 -6.67 13.54
C VAL A 7 -8.37 -5.47 12.64
N LYS A 8 -7.66 -4.38 12.95
CA LYS A 8 -7.72 -3.14 12.20
C LYS A 8 -6.65 -3.14 11.13
N THR A 9 -6.98 -3.59 9.92
CA THR A 9 -6.01 -3.49 8.83
C THR A 9 -5.95 -2.08 8.31
N HIS A 10 -4.86 -1.37 8.62
CA HIS A 10 -4.58 -0.07 8.08
C HIS A 10 -3.78 -0.23 6.79
N CYS A 11 -4.30 0.33 5.70
CA CYS A 11 -3.62 0.36 4.41
C CYS A 11 -3.17 1.80 4.13
N LYS A 12 -1.88 2.01 3.81
CA LYS A 12 -1.38 3.27 3.27
C LYS A 12 -0.85 3.03 1.87
N VAL A 13 -1.51 3.68 0.92
CA VAL A 13 -1.24 3.58 -0.51
C VAL A 13 -0.49 4.84 -0.92
N SER A 14 0.75 4.75 -1.40
CA SER A 14 1.43 5.91 -1.97
C SER A 14 1.51 5.80 -3.48
N VAL A 15 1.17 6.89 -4.17
CA VAL A 15 1.36 7.01 -5.61
C VAL A 15 2.59 7.89 -5.83
N PRO A 16 3.64 7.41 -6.53
CA PRO A 16 4.75 8.26 -6.90
C PRO A 16 4.27 9.41 -7.77
N PRO A 17 4.95 10.57 -7.74
CA PRO A 17 4.62 11.68 -8.61
C PRO A 17 4.65 11.21 -10.06
N LEU A 18 3.55 11.44 -10.79
CA LEU A 18 3.48 11.18 -12.23
C LEU A 18 4.61 11.94 -12.93
N PRO A 19 5.34 11.30 -13.88
CA PRO A 19 6.26 12.04 -14.74
C PRO A 19 5.49 13.16 -15.46
N PRO A 20 6.14 14.31 -15.76
CA PRO A 20 5.47 15.44 -16.39
C PRO A 20 4.80 14.99 -17.68
N ALA A 21 3.49 15.26 -17.77
CA ALA A 21 2.68 14.88 -18.92
C ALA A 21 3.31 15.45 -20.21
N THR A 22 3.82 14.58 -21.07
CA THR A 22 4.18 14.99 -22.43
C THR A 22 2.90 15.40 -23.14
N ALA A 23 2.87 16.65 -23.62
CA ALA A 23 1.70 17.29 -24.21
C ALA A 23 0.97 16.37 -25.21
N ARG A 24 -0.20 15.87 -24.81
CA ARG A 24 -1.13 15.23 -25.75
C ARG A 24 -1.73 16.30 -26.63
N ARG A 25 -1.50 16.19 -27.95
CA ARG A 25 -2.21 16.96 -28.97
C ARG A 25 -3.73 16.79 -28.79
N SER A 26 -4.39 17.92 -28.73
CA SER A 26 -5.84 18.06 -28.64
C SER A 26 -6.51 17.47 -29.89
N ILE A 27 -7.47 16.58 -29.67
CA ILE A 27 -8.55 16.33 -30.63
C ILE A 27 -9.87 16.39 -29.85
N SER A 28 -10.63 17.45 -30.14
CA SER A 28 -11.97 17.73 -29.67
C SER A 28 -12.99 16.96 -30.52
N SER A 29 -13.97 16.29 -29.89
CA SER A 29 -15.37 16.26 -30.35
C SER A 29 -16.33 15.53 -29.37
N LYS A 30 -17.18 16.36 -28.76
CA LYS A 30 -18.54 16.19 -28.21
C LYS A 30 -19.28 14.84 -28.39
N LYS A 31 -19.87 14.31 -27.30
CA LYS A 31 -21.30 13.91 -27.24
C LYS A 31 -21.81 13.76 -25.79
N LYS A 32 -23.14 13.84 -25.64
CA LYS A 32 -23.99 14.31 -24.52
C LYS A 32 -24.84 13.15 -23.94
N ALA A 33 -25.29 13.32 -22.68
CA ALA A 33 -26.44 12.69 -21.96
C ALA A 33 -26.28 11.22 -21.50
N GLU A 34 -26.89 10.68 -20.43
CA GLU A 34 -27.69 11.14 -19.26
C GLU A 34 -28.06 9.88 -18.41
N GLU A 35 -28.22 10.02 -17.08
CA GLU A 35 -28.96 9.19 -16.08
C GLU A 35 -28.74 7.65 -15.97
N ALA A 36 -28.88 6.95 -14.83
CA ALA A 36 -29.28 7.25 -13.46
C ALA A 36 -28.80 6.13 -12.50
N GLU A 37 -28.47 6.54 -11.27
CA GLU A 37 -28.86 5.97 -9.96
C GLU A 37 -28.48 4.52 -9.52
N ALA A 38 -27.61 4.46 -8.50
CA ALA A 38 -27.65 3.46 -7.43
C ALA A 38 -27.02 4.06 -6.16
N GLU A 39 -27.88 4.54 -5.28
CA GLU A 39 -27.58 5.03 -3.94
C GLU A 39 -27.57 3.84 -2.95
N ALA A 40 -26.44 3.58 -2.29
CA ALA A 40 -26.39 2.90 -0.99
C ALA A 40 -25.03 3.11 -0.29
N ALA A 41 -25.09 3.90 0.79
CA ALA A 41 -24.25 3.87 1.98
C ALA A 41 -22.73 4.13 1.82
N ASN A 42 -22.40 5.41 1.96
CA ASN A 42 -21.10 5.96 2.32
C ASN A 42 -20.52 5.35 3.60
N ASP A 43 -19.28 4.83 3.53
CA ASP A 43 -18.37 4.76 4.68
C ASP A 43 -16.91 5.03 4.21
N ASP A 44 -16.48 6.26 4.48
CA ASP A 44 -15.12 6.83 4.52
C ASP A 44 -14.03 6.39 3.50
N LEU A 45 -14.23 6.69 2.21
CA LEU A 45 -13.10 6.99 1.29
C LEU A 45 -12.83 8.50 1.28
N ARG A 46 -12.05 9.00 2.25
CA ARG A 46 -11.66 10.43 2.28
C ARG A 46 -10.50 10.69 1.32
N PHE A 47 -10.80 11.28 0.17
CA PHE A 47 -9.81 11.77 -0.77
C PHE A 47 -9.32 13.16 -0.35
N SER A 48 -8.15 13.25 0.29
CA SER A 48 -7.50 14.53 0.61
C SER A 48 -6.60 14.97 -0.55
N THR A 49 -7.20 15.49 -1.62
CA THR A 49 -6.47 16.37 -2.55
C THR A 49 -6.70 17.80 -2.12
N THR A 50 -5.84 18.32 -1.26
CA THR A 50 -5.83 19.74 -0.92
C THR A 50 -5.27 20.53 -2.11
N SER A 51 -6.13 20.88 -3.05
CA SER A 51 -5.91 22.02 -3.93
C SER A 51 -6.35 23.29 -3.22
N SER A 52 -5.51 23.85 -2.36
CA SER A 52 -5.66 25.24 -1.91
C SER A 52 -4.30 25.89 -1.76
N SER A 53 -4.14 26.99 -2.48
CA SER A 53 -2.98 27.86 -2.58
C SER A 53 -2.45 28.37 -1.24
N SER A 54 -1.11 28.48 -1.18
CA SER A 54 -0.24 29.24 -0.26
C SER A 54 -0.29 28.89 1.24
N CYS A 55 0.64 28.04 1.71
CA CYS A 55 1.06 27.94 3.12
C CYS A 55 2.56 27.54 3.24
N PRO A 56 3.34 28.15 4.16
CA PRO A 56 4.82 28.11 4.18
C PRO A 56 5.42 26.94 4.96
N CYS A 57 4.93 25.72 4.76
CA CYS A 57 5.47 24.51 5.39
C CYS A 57 5.62 23.40 4.35
N SER A 58 6.72 23.48 3.61
CA SER A 58 7.20 22.48 2.64
C SER A 58 7.63 21.19 3.35
N SER A 59 6.68 20.47 3.95
CA SER A 59 6.82 19.02 4.06
C SER A 59 6.29 18.44 2.74
N PRO A 60 7.05 17.57 2.05
CA PRO A 60 6.57 16.95 0.83
C PRO A 60 5.40 16.02 1.19
N LEU A 61 4.18 16.52 1.06
CA LEU A 61 2.97 15.72 1.20
C LEU A 61 2.95 14.72 0.04
N LEU A 62 3.38 13.49 0.31
CA LEU A 62 3.19 12.37 -0.61
C LEU A 62 1.69 12.12 -0.74
N PRO A 63 1.11 12.18 -1.95
CA PRO A 63 -0.25 11.75 -2.18
C PRO A 63 -0.40 10.31 -1.72
N HIS A 64 -1.33 10.08 -0.80
CA HIS A 64 -1.61 8.75 -0.32
C HIS A 64 -3.09 8.53 -0.06
N LEU A 65 -3.55 7.31 -0.32
CA LEU A 65 -4.86 6.84 0.10
C LEU A 65 -4.68 6.03 1.38
N HIS A 66 -5.55 6.28 2.34
CA HIS A 66 -5.65 5.48 3.55
C HIS A 66 -6.98 4.74 3.56
N GLY A 67 -6.96 3.47 3.96
CA GLY A 67 -8.16 2.67 4.12
C GLY A 67 -8.06 1.80 5.37
N HIS A 68 -9.22 1.47 5.91
CA HIS A 68 -9.36 0.54 7.00
C HIS A 68 -10.32 -0.56 6.59
N LEU A 69 -9.95 -1.81 6.81
CA LEU A 69 -10.83 -2.94 6.55
C LEU A 69 -11.24 -3.62 7.85
N ARG A 70 -12.51 -4.02 7.92
CA ARG A 70 -13.05 -4.86 8.99
C ARG A 70 -13.51 -6.15 8.36
N PHE A 71 -12.86 -7.24 8.72
CA PHE A 71 -13.38 -8.59 8.53
C PHE A 71 -13.92 -9.08 9.87
N GLY A 72 -14.94 -9.93 9.83
CA GLY A 72 -15.48 -10.55 11.03
C GLY A 72 -14.53 -11.62 11.57
N ASN A 73 -15.09 -12.72 12.06
CA ASN A 73 -14.33 -13.88 12.53
C ASN A 73 -13.92 -14.86 11.40
N ASN A 74 -14.05 -14.46 10.14
CA ASN A 74 -13.78 -15.31 9.00
C ASN A 74 -12.39 -15.00 8.43
N LEU A 75 -11.40 -15.82 8.78
CA LEU A 75 -10.03 -15.69 8.29
C LEU A 75 -9.96 -15.74 6.76
N ASN A 76 -10.89 -16.41 6.06
CA ASN A 76 -10.88 -16.42 4.60
C ASN A 76 -11.17 -15.03 4.00
N ASP A 77 -11.97 -14.21 4.66
CA ASP A 77 -12.31 -12.87 4.17
C ASP A 77 -11.12 -11.91 4.36
N GLU A 78 -10.35 -12.11 5.42
CA GLU A 78 -9.07 -11.44 5.65
C GLU A 78 -8.08 -11.77 4.52
N TRP A 79 -7.85 -13.06 4.27
CA TRP A 79 -6.95 -13.53 3.21
C TRP A 79 -7.38 -13.07 1.81
N PHE A 80 -8.69 -13.09 1.53
CA PHE A 80 -9.23 -12.60 0.27
C PHE A 80 -8.95 -11.11 0.06
N SER A 81 -8.99 -10.32 1.12
CA SER A 81 -8.72 -8.89 1.07
C SER A 81 -7.25 -8.60 0.77
N PHE A 82 -6.32 -9.39 1.33
CA PHE A 82 -4.91 -9.29 0.97
C PHE A 82 -4.65 -9.73 -0.47
N PHE A 83 -5.30 -10.81 -0.92
CA PHE A 83 -5.25 -11.23 -2.31
C PHE A 83 -5.69 -10.09 -3.25
N LEU A 84 -6.76 -9.36 -2.91
CA LEU A 84 -7.18 -8.18 -3.67
C LEU A 84 -6.12 -7.09 -3.69
N LEU A 85 -5.45 -6.80 -2.57
CA LEU A 85 -4.37 -5.81 -2.51
C LEU A 85 -3.17 -6.18 -3.39
N PHE A 86 -2.76 -7.46 -3.38
CA PHE A 86 -1.76 -7.96 -4.33
C PHE A 86 -2.22 -7.77 -5.77
N HIS A 87 -3.46 -8.14 -6.08
CA HIS A 87 -4.02 -7.99 -7.43
C HIS A 87 -4.08 -6.52 -7.88
N ILE A 88 -4.52 -5.61 -7.01
CA ILE A 88 -4.58 -4.17 -7.28
C ILE A 88 -3.17 -3.63 -7.54
N SER A 89 -2.18 -3.99 -6.74
CA SER A 89 -0.79 -3.55 -6.96
C SER A 89 -0.21 -4.06 -8.29
N ARG A 90 -0.69 -5.20 -8.80
CA ARG A 90 -0.32 -5.73 -10.11
C ARG A 90 -1.01 -4.95 -11.25
N CYS A 91 -2.27 -4.55 -11.06
CA CYS A 91 -3.00 -3.72 -12.03
C CYS A 91 -2.43 -2.30 -12.12
N PHE A 92 -1.86 -1.79 -11.02
CA PHE A 92 -1.25 -0.47 -10.95
C PHE A 92 0.22 -0.60 -10.49
N PRO A 93 1.17 -0.87 -11.40
CA PRO A 93 2.57 -1.12 -11.03
C PRO A 93 3.27 0.03 -10.30
N SER A 94 2.78 1.27 -10.41
CA SER A 94 3.28 2.41 -9.64
C SER A 94 2.82 2.42 -8.18
N LEU A 95 1.87 1.56 -7.81
CA LEU A 95 1.27 1.53 -6.49
C LEU A 95 2.19 0.86 -5.49
N SER A 96 2.44 1.55 -4.37
CA SER A 96 3.11 0.97 -3.22
C SER A 96 2.13 0.91 -2.06
N LEU A 97 1.90 -0.29 -1.55
CA LEU A 97 0.94 -0.55 -0.48
C LEU A 97 1.69 -0.98 0.77
N ARG A 98 1.35 -0.38 1.91
CA ARG A 98 1.70 -0.90 3.23
C ARG A 98 0.44 -1.33 3.93
N VAL A 99 0.48 -2.50 4.57
CA VAL A 99 -0.68 -3.15 5.18
C VAL A 99 -0.23 -3.70 6.53
N TRP A 100 -0.90 -3.30 7.61
CA TRP A 100 -0.59 -3.74 8.96
C TRP A 100 -1.88 -3.86 9.79
N ASP A 101 -1.87 -4.71 10.81
CA ASP A 101 -2.96 -4.88 11.76
C ASP A 101 -2.63 -4.29 13.15
N SER A 102 -3.45 -4.62 14.15
CA SER A 102 -3.21 -4.28 15.56
C SER A 102 -1.95 -4.91 16.15
N ASP A 103 -1.51 -6.04 15.60
CA ASP A 103 -0.30 -6.77 16.02
C ASP A 103 0.95 -6.37 15.22
N GLY A 104 0.76 -5.55 14.18
CA GLY A 104 1.80 -4.95 13.36
C GLY A 104 1.85 -5.55 11.95
N GLU A 105 3.01 -6.04 11.54
CA GLU A 105 3.25 -6.53 10.19
C GLU A 105 2.84 -8.01 10.07
N PHE A 106 1.54 -8.29 9.99
CA PHE A 106 0.99 -9.66 9.99
C PHE A 106 1.58 -10.56 8.88
N LEU A 107 1.93 -9.99 7.72
CA LEU A 107 2.58 -10.73 6.61
C LEU A 107 3.91 -11.40 7.03
N LEU A 108 4.58 -10.83 8.04
CA LEU A 108 5.81 -11.41 8.58
C LEU A 108 5.56 -12.65 9.44
N ILE A 109 4.36 -12.81 9.99
CA ILE A 109 4.00 -13.97 10.80
C ILE A 109 3.92 -15.20 9.88
N GLU A 110 3.22 -15.11 8.75
CA GLU A 110 3.15 -16.20 7.77
C GLU A 110 4.51 -16.53 7.13
N ALA A 111 5.30 -15.49 6.87
CA ALA A 111 6.61 -15.66 6.26
C ALA A 111 7.72 -16.01 7.26
N ALA A 112 7.44 -16.12 8.57
CA ALA A 112 8.44 -16.11 9.64
C ALA A 112 9.60 -17.08 9.44
N LEU A 113 9.33 -18.29 8.94
CA LEU A 113 10.35 -19.33 8.69
C LEU A 113 11.29 -19.02 7.51
N HIS A 114 10.93 -18.05 6.69
CA HIS A 114 11.63 -17.69 5.46
C HIS A 114 12.25 -16.29 5.53
N LEU A 115 12.01 -15.54 6.62
CA LEU A 115 12.51 -14.19 6.77
C LEU A 115 14.03 -14.15 6.99
N PRO A 116 14.71 -13.09 6.53
CA PRO A 116 16.08 -12.82 6.94
C PRO A 116 16.16 -12.66 8.47
N ARG A 117 17.22 -13.21 9.09
CA ARG A 117 17.42 -13.17 10.56
C ARG A 117 17.38 -11.78 11.20
N TRP A 118 17.63 -10.74 10.42
CA TRP A 118 17.62 -9.37 10.91
C TRP A 118 16.23 -8.74 10.96
N LEU A 119 15.24 -9.32 10.25
CA LEU A 119 13.90 -8.77 10.09
C LEU A 119 12.96 -9.41 11.11
N ASN A 120 12.34 -8.57 11.93
CA ASN A 120 11.37 -8.91 12.97
C ASN A 120 10.41 -7.72 13.17
N LEU A 121 9.40 -7.86 14.02
CA LEU A 121 8.39 -6.82 14.27
C LEU A 121 9.01 -5.47 14.67
N ASP A 122 10.11 -5.47 15.43
CA ASP A 122 10.80 -4.25 15.88
C ASP A 122 11.57 -3.54 14.76
N THR A 123 11.99 -4.27 13.73
CA THR A 123 12.86 -3.77 12.64
C THR A 123 12.14 -3.65 11.31
N ALA A 124 10.90 -4.13 11.21
CA ALA A 124 10.11 -4.17 10.00
C ALA A 124 9.45 -2.84 9.65
N ASP A 125 9.41 -1.89 10.58
CA ASP A 125 8.75 -0.61 10.35
C ASP A 125 9.29 0.09 9.11
N HIS A 126 8.36 0.51 8.26
CA HIS A 126 8.63 1.11 6.96
C HIS A 126 9.50 0.25 6.02
N ARG A 127 9.52 -1.08 6.13
CA ARG A 127 10.31 -1.94 5.22
C ARG A 127 9.51 -2.89 4.36
N VAL A 128 8.30 -3.23 4.79
CA VAL A 128 7.47 -4.23 4.14
C VAL A 128 6.43 -3.53 3.28
N PHE A 129 6.42 -3.86 1.99
CA PHE A 129 5.50 -3.25 1.03
C PHE A 129 4.98 -4.29 0.04
N ILE A 130 3.74 -4.15 -0.40
CA ILE A 130 3.25 -4.82 -1.60
C ILE A 130 3.42 -3.86 -2.77
N HIS A 131 4.11 -4.31 -3.81
CA HIS A 131 4.40 -3.51 -4.99
C HIS A 131 4.46 -4.40 -6.23
N ASN A 132 3.82 -3.97 -7.32
CA ASN A 132 3.80 -4.70 -8.59
C ASN A 132 3.41 -6.20 -8.46
N GLY A 133 2.49 -6.52 -7.54
CA GLY A 133 2.01 -7.88 -7.30
C GLY A 133 2.91 -8.76 -6.44
N ASP A 134 4.01 -8.23 -5.91
CA ASP A 134 4.98 -8.95 -5.09
C ASP A 134 5.16 -8.31 -3.70
N LEU A 135 5.64 -9.12 -2.75
CA LEU A 135 6.07 -8.62 -1.45
C LEU A 135 7.51 -8.08 -1.56
N HIS A 136 7.74 -6.88 -1.05
CA HIS A 136 9.04 -6.21 -1.03
C HIS A 136 9.49 -5.97 0.42
N ILE A 137 10.76 -6.19 0.68
CA ILE A 137 11.44 -5.96 1.96
C ILE A 137 12.64 -5.05 1.68
N ILE A 138 12.61 -3.84 2.22
CA ILE A 138 13.72 -2.89 2.11
C ILE A 138 14.94 -3.40 2.91
N PRO A 139 16.07 -3.71 2.27
CA PRO A 139 17.21 -4.32 2.96
C PRO A 139 17.84 -3.41 4.04
N LYS A 140 18.18 -3.98 5.19
CA LYS A 140 18.82 -3.26 6.31
C LYS A 140 20.15 -2.59 5.96
N HIS A 141 20.92 -3.17 5.03
CA HIS A 141 22.20 -2.59 4.60
C HIS A 141 22.01 -1.32 3.74
N ARG A 142 20.82 -1.12 3.16
CA ARG A 142 20.50 0.05 2.35
C ARG A 142 20.02 1.22 3.21
N LEU A 143 19.11 0.94 4.12
CA LEU A 143 18.58 1.91 5.08
C LEU A 143 18.57 1.28 6.46
N GLN A 144 19.22 1.89 7.45
CA GLN A 144 19.29 1.39 8.82
C GLN A 144 18.00 1.67 9.61
N ASN A 145 17.51 2.91 9.58
CA ASN A 145 16.27 3.35 10.22
C ASN A 145 15.48 4.21 9.24
N PRO A 146 14.87 3.60 8.22
CA PRO A 146 14.23 4.35 7.15
C PRO A 146 13.00 5.12 7.64
N THR A 147 12.82 6.35 7.14
CA THR A 147 11.48 6.95 7.14
C THR A 147 10.62 6.34 6.03
N LEU A 148 9.30 6.46 6.12
CA LEU A 148 8.40 6.03 5.05
C LEU A 148 8.80 6.59 3.67
N LEU A 149 9.22 7.86 3.61
CA LEU A 149 9.64 8.51 2.37
C LEU A 149 10.93 7.89 1.80
N ASP A 150 11.89 7.57 2.66
CA ASP A 150 13.16 6.94 2.24
C ASP A 150 12.91 5.55 1.66
N SER A 151 12.02 4.78 2.29
CA SER A 151 11.64 3.47 1.81
C SER A 151 10.88 3.51 0.50
N LEU A 152 9.94 4.45 0.34
CA LEU A 152 9.21 4.61 -0.92
C LEU A 152 10.15 5.02 -2.06
N LYS A 153 11.08 5.95 -1.83
CA LYS A 153 12.11 6.30 -2.82
C LYS A 153 12.96 5.08 -3.18
N SER A 154 13.44 4.34 -2.16
CA SER A 154 14.23 3.14 -2.38
C SER A 154 13.47 2.06 -3.15
N LEU A 155 12.16 1.93 -2.93
CA LEU A 155 11.32 0.96 -3.61
C LEU A 155 11.17 1.31 -5.10
N ILE A 156 11.03 2.60 -5.41
CA ILE A 156 10.93 3.10 -6.79
C ILE A 156 12.27 2.97 -7.52
N ASP A 157 13.35 3.41 -6.88
CA ASP A 157 14.69 3.44 -7.49
C ASP A 157 15.30 2.03 -7.61
N PHE A 158 14.97 1.12 -6.69
CA PHE A 158 15.59 -0.20 -6.55
C PHE A 158 14.57 -1.32 -6.29
N GLY A 159 13.47 -1.30 -7.03
CA GLY A 159 12.37 -2.26 -6.89
C GLY A 159 12.80 -3.72 -7.02
N SER A 160 13.73 -4.05 -7.92
CA SER A 160 14.21 -5.42 -8.10
C SER A 160 15.00 -5.96 -6.90
N GLU A 161 15.80 -5.12 -6.24
CA GLU A 161 16.61 -5.50 -5.07
C GLU A 161 15.78 -5.63 -3.79
N SER A 162 14.66 -4.93 -3.73
CA SER A 162 13.73 -5.00 -2.59
C SER A 162 12.75 -6.18 -2.69
N LYS A 163 12.62 -6.83 -3.85
CA LYS A 163 11.71 -7.99 -3.99
C LYS A 163 12.12 -9.11 -3.02
N ALA A 164 11.18 -9.55 -2.19
CA ALA A 164 11.44 -10.61 -1.22
C ALA A 164 11.74 -11.95 -1.92
N PRO A 165 12.55 -12.84 -1.30
CA PRO A 165 12.87 -14.15 -1.86
C PRO A 165 11.61 -14.99 -2.18
N GLU A 166 11.72 -15.90 -3.15
CA GLU A 166 10.62 -16.77 -3.57
C GLU A 166 9.98 -17.58 -2.43
N SER A 167 10.77 -17.98 -1.42
CA SER A 167 10.25 -18.65 -0.22
C SER A 167 9.28 -17.76 0.57
N VAL A 168 9.59 -16.47 0.68
CA VAL A 168 8.72 -15.47 1.32
C VAL A 168 7.51 -15.17 0.45
N GLN A 169 7.69 -15.04 -0.88
CA GLN A 169 6.58 -14.80 -1.80
C GLN A 169 5.53 -15.91 -1.72
N ARG A 170 5.98 -17.17 -1.71
CA ARG A 170 5.07 -18.33 -1.62
C ARG A 170 4.38 -18.40 -0.27
N ALA A 171 5.08 -18.11 0.81
CA ALA A 171 4.50 -18.15 2.15
C ALA A 171 3.28 -17.21 2.28
N VAL A 172 3.33 -16.02 1.68
CA VAL A 172 2.27 -15.00 1.80
C VAL A 172 1.22 -15.03 0.67
N LYS A 173 1.43 -15.83 -0.38
CA LYS A 173 0.53 -15.92 -1.55
C LYS A 173 -0.11 -17.30 -1.73
N ASN A 174 0.07 -18.20 -0.76
CA ASN A 174 -0.48 -19.55 -0.80
C ASN A 174 -2.01 -19.57 -0.73
#